data_AF-A0A2T5NN75-F1
#
_entry.id   AF-A0A2T5NN75-F1
#
_cell.length_a   1.000
_cell.length_b   1.000
_cell.length_c   1.000
_cell.angle_alpha   90.00
_cell.angle_beta   90.00
_cell.angle_gamma   90.00
#
_symmetry.space_group_name_H-M   'P 1'
#
loop_
_entity.id
_entity.type
_entity.pdbx_description
1 polymer ?
#
loop_
_entity_poly.entity_id
_entity_poly.type
_entity_poly.pdbx_seq_one_letter_code
_entity_poly.pdbx_strand_id
1 'polypeptide(L)'
;MAEIMRVLPATELRNKMRRPAVPHAAELRKADPETKIQALSSFSGAYLPLAETLTFTSQVLAKTREVYRAKQFGCEEFRRYFHATAEVLHGERLRPLPVCLSSITDTGFWLTGPSLMGRTATLRRLVEILGRPFLVEGEHPAPRCMWVIPVLYLTYPTCGTLQGMLRDMRERVLSVIGGYDTDINALSDIEGWRGQNVAIAICTLLNVGLVVLDGGGFANVNGHTAAILQFLLKLRQHTGIPVLISGTSAFMYCTSFMGTTASNLVNGPGLHLDPIPKPAPLVDGVVPKARGVWRQVVTWLWQEGVLPEHCEMPAALPEWVYGATFGRFGWLVQGFRALHVTLVTTPEMQQPGHLTEDAVRQIFERALQLHTGARSAIARTQEVVSGKGKLAVLKNLDHLPAALFEKPQVHEWLDEAILSRI
;
A
#
# COMPACT_ATOMS: atom_id res chain seq x y z
N MET A 1 17.36 -0.90 17.48
CA MET A 1 18.09 -1.33 16.26
C MET A 1 18.01 -2.83 15.98
N ALA A 2 18.18 -3.72 16.96
CA ALA A 2 18.21 -5.17 16.73
C ALA A 2 16.97 -5.72 15.99
N GLU A 3 15.78 -5.18 16.27
CA GLU A 3 14.54 -5.62 15.61
C GLU A 3 14.47 -5.29 14.12
N ILE A 4 14.83 -4.06 13.71
CA ILE A 4 14.88 -3.66 12.29
C ILE A 4 15.91 -4.50 11.53
N MET A 5 17.03 -4.80 12.18
CA MET A 5 18.15 -5.54 11.59
C MET A 5 17.90 -7.05 11.46
N ARG A 6 16.86 -7.58 12.13
CA ARG A 6 16.54 -9.01 12.10
C ARG A 6 15.97 -9.43 10.75
N VAL A 7 16.43 -10.57 10.26
CA VAL A 7 15.82 -11.23 9.10
C VAL A 7 14.66 -12.10 9.59
N LEU A 8 13.46 -11.85 9.07
CA LEU A 8 12.27 -12.62 9.40
C LEU A 8 12.21 -13.88 8.53
N PRO A 9 12.01 -15.07 9.12
CA PRO A 9 11.63 -16.25 8.35
C PRO A 9 10.31 -16.02 7.58
N ALA A 10 10.15 -16.65 6.42
CA ALA A 10 8.98 -16.44 5.55
C ALA A 10 7.64 -16.73 6.26
N THR A 11 7.61 -17.74 7.13
CA THR A 11 6.44 -18.11 7.95
C THR A 11 6.08 -17.01 8.94
N GLU A 12 7.07 -16.43 9.61
CA GLU A 12 6.87 -15.33 10.56
C GLU A 12 6.41 -14.06 9.84
N LEU A 13 7.04 -13.72 8.70
CA LEU A 13 6.63 -12.59 7.88
C LEU A 13 5.18 -12.74 7.42
N ARG A 14 4.80 -13.93 6.95
CA ARG A 14 3.42 -14.23 6.56
C ARG A 14 2.44 -14.01 7.70
N ASN A 15 2.77 -14.46 8.91
CA ASN A 15 1.92 -14.29 10.08
C ASN A 15 1.78 -12.83 10.50
N LYS A 16 2.86 -12.04 10.45
CA LYS A 16 2.82 -10.59 10.74
C LYS A 16 2.06 -9.79 9.68
N MET A 17 2.19 -10.19 8.41
CA MET A 17 1.47 -9.56 7.31
C MET A 17 -0.02 -9.92 7.33
N ARG A 18 -0.40 -11.14 7.72
CA ARG A 18 -1.80 -11.55 7.80
C ARG A 18 -2.53 -10.76 8.87
N ARG A 19 -3.74 -10.28 8.54
CA ARG A 19 -4.66 -9.69 9.50
C ARG A 19 -5.99 -10.45 9.45
N PRO A 20 -6.40 -11.13 10.54
CA PRO A 20 -7.69 -11.78 10.59
C PRO A 20 -8.83 -10.76 10.49
N ALA A 21 -9.98 -11.17 9.96
CA ALA A 21 -11.14 -10.28 9.78
C ALA A 21 -11.84 -9.99 11.11
N VAL A 22 -11.94 -11.01 11.97
CA VAL A 22 -12.46 -10.94 13.33
C VAL A 22 -11.53 -11.69 14.28
N PRO A 23 -11.54 -11.40 15.59
CA PRO A 23 -10.80 -12.20 16.57
C PRO A 23 -11.25 -13.67 16.54
N HIS A 24 -10.32 -14.62 16.52
CA HIS A 24 -10.62 -16.06 16.53
C HIS A 24 -10.97 -16.60 17.92
N ALA A 25 -11.92 -15.97 18.62
CA ALA A 25 -12.41 -16.46 19.91
C ALA A 25 -13.61 -17.40 19.70
N ALA A 26 -13.55 -18.61 20.28
CA ALA A 26 -14.65 -19.58 20.19
C ALA A 26 -15.96 -19.04 20.78
N GLU A 27 -15.86 -18.16 21.78
CA GLU A 27 -16.99 -17.48 22.43
C GLU A 27 -17.76 -16.59 21.45
N LEU A 28 -17.07 -15.91 20.51
CA LEU A 28 -17.72 -15.06 19.51
C LEU A 28 -18.66 -15.83 18.59
N ARG A 29 -18.37 -17.11 18.32
CA ARG A 29 -19.25 -17.99 17.52
C ARG A 29 -20.53 -18.38 18.27
N LYS A 30 -20.47 -18.41 19.61
CA LYS A 30 -21.60 -18.73 20.49
C LYS A 30 -22.35 -17.49 20.99
N ALA A 31 -21.79 -16.31 20.79
CA ALA A 31 -22.39 -15.04 21.20
C ALA A 31 -23.71 -14.77 20.48
N ASP A 32 -24.47 -13.83 21.06
CA ASP A 32 -25.70 -13.30 20.48
C ASP A 32 -25.44 -12.59 19.13
N PRO A 33 -26.49 -12.40 18.30
CA PRO A 33 -26.36 -11.77 16.99
C PRO A 33 -25.75 -10.36 17.02
N GLU A 34 -26.03 -9.55 18.03
CA GLU A 34 -25.55 -8.16 18.10
C GLU A 34 -24.04 -8.12 18.34
N THR A 35 -23.55 -8.93 19.28
CA THR A 35 -22.11 -9.10 19.54
C THR A 35 -21.38 -9.60 18.29
N LYS A 36 -21.97 -10.56 17.57
CA LYS A 36 -21.44 -11.07 16.30
C LYS A 36 -21.33 -9.97 15.22
N ILE A 37 -22.39 -9.19 15.06
CA ILE A 37 -22.43 -8.07 14.10
C ILE A 37 -21.39 -7.00 14.47
N GLN A 38 -21.24 -6.71 15.76
CA GLN A 38 -20.23 -5.78 16.25
C GLN A 38 -18.81 -6.27 15.91
N ALA A 39 -18.50 -7.56 16.11
CA ALA A 39 -17.21 -8.13 15.72
C ALA A 39 -16.95 -8.02 14.20
N LEU A 40 -17.98 -8.25 13.37
CA LEU A 40 -17.93 -8.10 11.91
C LEU A 40 -17.67 -6.66 11.43
N SER A 41 -17.72 -5.65 12.30
CA SER A 41 -17.31 -4.28 11.94
C SER A 41 -15.83 -4.19 11.52
N SER A 42 -14.97 -5.05 12.10
CA SER A 42 -13.53 -5.10 11.80
C SER A 42 -13.19 -5.85 10.52
N PHE A 43 -14.17 -6.52 9.91
CA PHE A 43 -13.99 -7.39 8.75
C PHE A 43 -13.38 -6.66 7.55
N SER A 44 -13.63 -5.36 7.41
CA SER A 44 -13.03 -4.50 6.37
C SER A 44 -11.50 -4.43 6.43
N GLY A 45 -10.91 -4.71 7.59
CA GLY A 45 -9.46 -4.77 7.80
C GLY A 45 -8.83 -6.12 7.47
N ALA A 46 -9.61 -7.13 7.08
CA ALA A 46 -9.13 -8.45 6.73
C ALA A 46 -8.07 -8.36 5.62
N TYR A 47 -6.94 -9.03 5.81
CA TYR A 47 -5.88 -9.05 4.81
C TYR A 47 -5.12 -10.38 4.80
N LEU A 48 -5.05 -11.01 3.62
CA LEU A 48 -4.30 -12.22 3.37
C LEU A 48 -3.14 -11.91 2.41
N PRO A 49 -1.87 -11.96 2.86
CA PRO A 49 -0.73 -11.71 1.97
C PRO A 49 -0.58 -12.83 0.94
N LEU A 50 -0.44 -12.44 -0.33
CA LEU A 50 -0.07 -13.33 -1.43
C LEU A 50 1.45 -13.55 -1.46
N ALA A 51 1.90 -14.58 -2.18
CA ALA A 51 3.32 -14.93 -2.25
C ALA A 51 4.17 -13.79 -2.80
N GLU A 52 3.70 -13.14 -3.87
CA GLU A 52 4.32 -11.98 -4.50
C GLU A 52 4.45 -10.81 -3.52
N THR A 53 3.45 -10.64 -2.65
CA THR A 53 3.48 -9.59 -1.63
C THR A 53 4.54 -9.88 -0.56
N LEU A 54 4.68 -11.13 -0.13
CA LEU A 54 5.71 -11.53 0.82
C LEU A 54 7.13 -11.35 0.25
N THR A 55 7.31 -11.70 -1.04
CA THR A 55 8.58 -11.50 -1.75
C THR A 55 8.94 -10.02 -1.81
N PHE A 56 7.99 -9.17 -2.26
CA PHE A 56 8.19 -7.72 -2.34
C PHE A 56 8.51 -7.12 -0.97
N THR A 57 7.73 -7.45 0.07
CA THR A 57 8.00 -6.98 1.44
C THR A 57 9.38 -7.43 1.92
N SER A 58 9.80 -8.66 1.63
CA SER A 58 11.13 -9.16 1.99
C SER A 58 12.25 -8.36 1.32
N GLN A 59 12.08 -8.00 0.04
CA GLN A 59 13.04 -7.18 -0.72
C GLN A 59 13.15 -5.76 -0.15
N VAL A 60 12.01 -5.12 0.17
CA VAL A 60 12.00 -3.79 0.81
C VAL A 60 12.74 -3.84 2.15
N LEU A 61 12.39 -4.80 3.02
CA LEU A 61 13.04 -4.97 4.32
C LEU A 61 14.55 -5.26 4.17
N ALA A 62 14.95 -6.02 3.16
CA ALA A 62 16.36 -6.32 2.91
C ALA A 62 17.15 -5.06 2.55
N LYS A 63 16.64 -4.21 1.65
CA LYS A 63 17.29 -2.96 1.27
C LYS A 63 17.30 -1.94 2.41
N THR A 64 16.23 -1.84 3.19
CA THR A 64 16.22 -1.00 4.41
C THR A 64 17.32 -1.45 5.39
N ARG A 65 17.49 -2.76 5.61
CA ARG A 65 18.59 -3.28 6.45
C ARG A 65 19.96 -3.00 5.86
N GLU A 66 20.15 -3.17 4.55
CA GLU A 66 21.40 -2.88 3.86
C GLU A 66 21.82 -1.42 4.07
N VAL A 67 20.89 -0.49 3.89
CA VAL A 67 21.10 0.94 4.16
C VAL A 67 21.45 1.19 5.63
N TYR A 68 20.74 0.58 6.59
CA TYR A 68 21.09 0.71 8.00
C TYR A 68 22.47 0.13 8.34
N ARG A 69 22.94 -0.93 7.67
CA ARG A 69 24.30 -1.45 7.82
C ARG A 69 25.34 -0.46 7.31
N ALA A 70 25.09 0.18 6.18
CA ALA A 70 25.98 1.19 5.62
C ALA A 70 26.03 2.47 6.47
N LYS A 71 24.93 2.84 7.12
CA LYS A 71 24.83 3.98 8.05
C LYS A 71 25.48 3.75 9.43
N GLN A 72 26.18 2.64 9.65
CA GLN A 72 26.82 2.40 10.95
C GLN A 72 27.86 3.50 11.23
N PHE A 73 27.80 4.12 12.41
CA PHE A 73 28.71 5.19 12.84
C PHE A 73 30.18 4.76 13.02
N GLY A 74 30.48 3.47 12.83
CA GLY A 74 31.85 2.99 12.66
C GLY A 74 32.45 3.33 11.29
N CYS A 75 31.64 3.68 10.29
CA CYS A 75 32.10 4.17 8.99
C CYS A 75 32.41 5.67 9.08
N GLU A 76 33.68 6.04 8.93
CA GLU A 76 34.12 7.44 9.05
C GLU A 76 33.48 8.35 7.99
N GLU A 77 33.33 7.86 6.75
CA GLU A 77 32.72 8.61 5.66
C GLU A 77 31.28 9.01 5.98
N PHE A 78 30.48 8.05 6.46
CA PHE A 78 29.09 8.31 6.85
C PHE A 78 29.02 9.27 8.03
N ARG A 79 29.90 9.12 9.03
CA ARG A 79 29.93 10.02 10.19
C ARG A 79 30.22 11.47 9.77
N ARG A 80 31.23 11.69 8.91
CA ARG A 80 31.54 13.02 8.36
C ARG A 80 30.34 13.60 7.60
N TYR A 81 29.69 12.77 6.78
CA TYR A 81 28.48 13.15 6.05
C TYR A 81 27.31 13.51 7.01
N PHE A 82 27.08 12.71 8.06
CA PHE A 82 26.03 12.94 9.04
C PHE A 82 26.21 14.28 9.78
N HIS A 83 27.42 14.56 10.29
CA HIS A 83 27.70 15.83 10.96
C HIS A 83 27.60 17.03 10.01
N ALA A 84 28.11 16.89 8.79
CA ALA A 84 27.95 17.92 7.77
C ALA A 84 26.47 18.19 7.41
N THR A 85 25.61 17.19 7.52
CA THR A 85 24.18 17.34 7.23
C THR A 85 23.49 18.25 8.25
N ALA A 86 24.00 18.35 9.49
CA ALA A 86 23.50 19.31 10.47
C ALA A 86 23.73 20.77 10.03
N GLU A 87 24.81 21.06 9.29
CA GLU A 87 25.13 22.40 8.79
C GLU A 87 24.06 22.91 7.80
N VAL A 88 23.34 22.01 7.13
CA VAL A 88 22.26 22.34 6.19
C VAL A 88 21.11 23.05 6.90
N LEU A 89 20.88 22.73 8.18
CA LEU A 89 19.88 23.43 9.02
C LEU A 89 20.26 24.90 9.25
N HIS A 90 21.53 25.25 9.12
CA HIS A 90 22.04 26.62 9.22
C HIS A 90 22.24 27.28 7.85
N GLY A 91 21.76 26.65 6.77
CA GLY A 91 21.73 27.24 5.44
C GLY A 91 22.82 26.77 4.48
N GLU A 92 23.65 25.81 4.88
CA GLU A 92 24.63 25.19 4.01
C GLU A 92 24.01 24.30 2.93
N ARG A 93 24.80 23.95 1.92
CA ARG A 93 24.36 23.07 0.81
C ARG A 93 24.40 21.60 1.22
N LEU A 94 23.50 20.80 0.64
CA LEU A 94 23.56 19.35 0.73
C LEU A 94 24.88 18.82 0.16
N ARG A 95 25.55 17.96 0.92
CA ARG A 95 26.73 17.25 0.45
C ARG A 95 26.33 16.05 -0.42
N PRO A 96 27.22 15.61 -1.33
CA PRO A 96 26.99 14.37 -2.08
C PRO A 96 26.94 13.18 -1.12
N LEU A 97 26.21 12.14 -1.53
CA LEU A 97 26.08 10.90 -0.79
C LEU A 97 27.44 10.17 -0.73
N PRO A 98 27.89 9.70 0.45
CA PRO A 98 29.17 8.98 0.57
C PRO A 98 29.12 7.63 -0.15
N VAL A 99 30.29 7.09 -0.50
CA VAL A 99 30.43 5.85 -1.30
C VAL A 99 29.76 4.66 -0.63
N CYS A 100 29.83 4.58 0.70
CA CYS A 100 29.17 3.54 1.48
C CYS A 100 27.64 3.48 1.27
N LEU A 101 27.00 4.59 0.90
CA LEU A 101 25.57 4.65 0.63
C LEU A 101 25.25 4.72 -0.86
N SER A 102 26.07 5.40 -1.67
CA SER A 102 25.84 5.54 -3.11
C SER A 102 26.07 4.25 -3.89
N SER A 103 26.81 3.29 -3.34
CA SER A 103 26.98 1.95 -3.89
C SER A 103 25.72 1.06 -3.78
N ILE A 104 24.74 1.43 -2.93
CA ILE A 104 23.51 0.66 -2.77
C ILE A 104 22.53 1.02 -3.89
N THR A 105 22.33 0.08 -4.82
CA THR A 105 21.39 0.20 -5.93
C THR A 105 19.97 -0.25 -5.56
N ASP A 106 19.02 0.04 -6.46
CA ASP A 106 17.65 -0.51 -6.46
C ASP A 106 16.84 -0.14 -5.20
N THR A 107 16.99 1.12 -4.77
CA THR A 107 16.33 1.68 -3.58
C THR A 107 15.03 2.43 -3.90
N GLY A 108 14.58 2.40 -5.15
CA GLY A 108 13.33 2.98 -5.62
C GLY A 108 12.22 1.94 -5.85
N PHE A 109 11.38 1.70 -4.86
CA PHE A 109 10.30 0.71 -4.91
C PHE A 109 9.00 1.32 -5.41
N TRP A 110 8.16 0.49 -6.02
CA TRP A 110 6.81 0.89 -6.40
C TRP A 110 5.79 -0.21 -6.12
N LEU A 111 4.58 0.21 -5.77
CA LEU A 111 3.45 -0.65 -5.50
C LEU A 111 2.24 -0.12 -6.25
N THR A 112 1.69 -0.90 -7.17
CA THR A 112 0.55 -0.46 -7.98
C THR A 112 -0.51 -1.52 -8.13
N GLY A 113 -1.61 -1.12 -8.73
CA GLY A 113 -2.75 -1.96 -9.03
C GLY A 113 -4.02 -1.13 -9.12
N PRO A 114 -5.17 -1.72 -9.39
CA PRO A 114 -6.42 -0.99 -9.28
C PRO A 114 -6.79 -0.63 -7.84
N SER A 115 -7.65 0.37 -7.65
CA SER A 115 -8.23 0.69 -6.36
C SER A 115 -8.88 -0.53 -5.72
N LEU A 116 -8.73 -0.64 -4.39
CA LEU A 116 -9.24 -1.74 -3.55
C LEU A 116 -8.56 -3.11 -3.79
N MET A 117 -7.31 -3.12 -4.23
CA MET A 117 -6.50 -4.35 -4.32
C MET A 117 -5.60 -4.61 -3.10
N GLY A 118 -5.68 -3.77 -2.06
CA GLY A 118 -4.96 -4.00 -0.80
C GLY A 118 -3.60 -3.30 -0.69
N ARG A 119 -3.23 -2.38 -1.59
CA ARG A 119 -1.95 -1.62 -1.53
C ARG A 119 -1.69 -0.98 -0.17
N THR A 120 -2.62 -0.14 0.29
CA THR A 120 -2.52 0.52 1.60
C THR A 120 -2.51 -0.47 2.76
N ALA A 121 -3.21 -1.62 2.64
CA ALA A 121 -3.16 -2.67 3.65
C ALA A 121 -1.76 -3.29 3.72
N THR A 122 -1.16 -3.65 2.57
CA THR A 122 0.23 -4.11 2.46
C THR A 122 1.20 -3.14 3.14
N LEU A 123 1.09 -1.85 2.85
CA LEU A 123 2.00 -0.84 3.41
C LEU A 123 1.81 -0.63 4.91
N ARG A 124 0.56 -0.64 5.40
CA ARG A 124 0.30 -0.56 6.85
C ARG A 124 0.92 -1.75 7.58
N ARG A 125 0.87 -2.96 7.02
CA ARG A 125 1.55 -4.14 7.59
C ARG A 125 3.07 -3.98 7.57
N LEU A 126 3.63 -3.49 6.47
CA LEU A 126 5.06 -3.18 6.37
C LEU A 126 5.52 -2.19 7.45
N VAL A 127 4.76 -1.11 7.67
CA VAL A 127 5.04 -0.13 8.74
C VAL A 127 5.01 -0.80 10.11
N GLU A 128 4.01 -1.64 10.39
CA GLU A 128 3.93 -2.37 11.66
C GLU A 128 5.09 -3.35 11.86
N ILE A 129 5.57 -3.99 10.79
CA ILE A 129 6.73 -4.89 10.83
C ILE A 129 8.02 -4.14 11.16
N LEU A 130 8.21 -2.97 10.57
CA LEU A 130 9.40 -2.12 10.80
C LEU A 130 9.39 -1.46 12.18
N GLY A 131 8.23 -1.38 12.82
CA GLY A 131 8.08 -0.96 14.19
C GLY A 131 7.91 0.55 14.36
N ARG A 132 7.79 0.97 15.62
CA ARG A 132 7.62 2.38 16.00
C ARG A 132 8.98 3.08 16.05
N PRO A 133 9.03 4.42 15.91
CA PRO A 133 10.23 5.19 16.18
C PRO A 133 10.78 4.93 17.58
N PHE A 134 12.10 4.95 17.72
CA PHE A 134 12.77 4.77 19.00
C PHE A 134 14.06 5.59 19.06
N LEU A 135 14.55 5.76 20.28
CA LEU A 135 15.80 6.43 20.58
C LEU A 135 16.93 5.40 20.73
N VAL A 136 18.09 5.72 20.21
CA VAL A 136 19.31 4.93 20.40
C VAL A 136 20.33 5.78 21.12
N GLU A 137 20.79 5.29 22.26
CA GLU A 137 21.94 5.85 22.96
C GLU A 137 23.22 5.26 22.38
N GLY A 138 24.22 6.12 22.23
CA GLY A 138 25.51 5.76 21.65
C GLY A 138 26.66 6.33 22.46
N GLU A 139 27.82 5.69 22.36
CA GLU A 139 29.06 6.21 22.89
C GLU A 139 29.93 6.73 21.73
N HIS A 140 30.79 7.71 22.03
CA HIS A 140 31.69 8.29 21.04
C HIS A 140 32.46 7.17 20.31
N PRO A 141 32.52 7.17 18.96
CA PRO A 141 32.30 8.30 18.06
C PRO A 141 30.87 8.47 17.52
N ALA A 142 29.90 7.69 17.97
CA ALA A 142 28.50 7.88 17.60
C ALA A 142 27.89 9.07 18.37
N PRO A 143 26.83 9.72 17.84
CA PRO A 143 26.02 10.65 18.61
C PRO A 143 25.56 10.01 19.93
N ARG A 144 25.61 10.78 21.03
CA ARG A 144 25.17 10.32 22.36
C ARG A 144 23.75 9.75 22.34
N CYS A 145 22.92 10.35 21.51
CA CYS A 145 21.51 10.03 21.39
C CYS A 145 21.07 10.31 19.96
N MET A 146 20.22 9.44 19.40
CA MET A 146 19.75 9.55 18.02
C MET A 146 18.37 8.94 17.87
N TRP A 147 17.46 9.69 17.28
CA TRP A 147 16.18 9.15 16.85
C TRP A 147 16.37 8.25 15.64
N VAL A 148 15.65 7.13 15.64
CA VAL A 148 15.51 6.25 14.49
C VAL A 148 14.04 6.18 14.13
N ILE A 149 13.70 6.63 12.92
CA ILE A 149 12.36 6.51 12.35
C ILE A 149 12.40 5.39 11.29
N PRO A 150 11.94 4.16 11.60
CA PRO A 150 12.05 3.04 10.66
C PRO A 150 11.36 3.31 9.32
N VAL A 151 10.18 3.98 9.38
CA VAL A 151 9.41 4.38 8.20
C VAL A 151 8.80 5.75 8.42
N LEU A 152 9.05 6.65 7.47
CA LEU A 152 8.30 7.88 7.30
C LEU A 152 7.18 7.64 6.29
N TYR A 153 5.98 7.32 6.80
CA TYR A 153 4.80 7.06 5.98
C TYR A 153 4.01 8.35 5.75
N LEU A 154 3.87 8.74 4.48
CA LEU A 154 3.13 9.91 4.02
C LEU A 154 2.02 9.46 3.07
N THR A 155 0.87 10.12 3.15
CA THR A 155 -0.16 10.02 2.12
C THR A 155 0.12 11.03 1.02
N TYR A 156 -0.34 10.74 -0.20
CA TYR A 156 -0.26 11.69 -1.29
C TYR A 156 -1.00 12.98 -0.89
N PRO A 157 -0.36 14.17 -1.03
CA PRO A 157 -0.93 15.41 -0.51
C PRO A 157 -2.26 15.71 -1.19
N THR A 158 -3.28 16.05 -0.39
CA THR A 158 -4.63 16.34 -0.90
C THR A 158 -4.65 17.54 -1.87
N CYS A 159 -3.80 18.54 -1.62
CA CYS A 159 -3.60 19.67 -2.52
C CYS A 159 -2.75 19.34 -3.77
N GLY A 160 -2.15 18.15 -3.83
CA GLY A 160 -1.37 17.69 -4.97
C GLY A 160 -0.08 18.45 -5.25
N THR A 161 0.48 19.17 -4.25
CA THR A 161 1.69 19.98 -4.40
C THR A 161 2.82 19.49 -3.50
N LEU A 162 4.07 19.80 -3.88
CA LEU A 162 5.25 19.53 -3.07
C LEU A 162 5.18 20.23 -1.70
N GLN A 163 4.69 21.46 -1.64
CA GLN A 163 4.54 22.20 -0.38
C GLN A 163 3.61 21.48 0.60
N GLY A 164 2.50 20.90 0.11
CA GLY A 164 1.62 20.07 0.92
C GLY A 164 2.33 18.86 1.49
N MET A 165 3.10 18.14 0.67
CA MET A 165 3.87 16.99 1.14
C MET A 165 4.95 17.36 2.17
N LEU A 166 5.61 18.51 2.00
CA LEU A 166 6.61 18.99 2.97
C LEU A 166 5.95 19.36 4.31
N ARG A 167 4.76 19.97 4.30
CA ARG A 167 3.97 20.20 5.51
C ARG A 167 3.58 18.89 6.19
N ASP A 168 3.03 17.93 5.44
CA ASP A 168 2.64 16.62 5.98
C ASP A 168 3.85 15.88 6.57
N MET A 169 5.03 16.03 5.94
CA MET A 169 6.29 15.52 6.45
C MET A 169 6.69 16.17 7.78
N ARG A 170 6.60 17.50 7.88
CA ARG A 170 6.87 18.25 9.12
C ARG A 170 5.94 17.79 10.24
N GLU A 171 4.64 17.73 10.00
CA GLU A 171 3.64 17.28 10.97
C GLU A 171 3.93 15.85 11.44
N ARG A 172 4.29 14.96 10.50
CA ARG A 172 4.63 13.58 10.85
C ARG A 172 5.88 13.50 11.71
N VAL A 173 6.92 14.26 11.40
CA VAL A 173 8.14 14.32 12.21
C VAL A 173 7.83 14.87 13.60
N LEU A 174 7.10 15.99 13.69
CA LEU A 174 6.68 16.60 14.96
C LEU A 174 5.88 15.62 15.83
N SER A 175 4.99 14.83 15.24
CA SER A 175 4.23 13.82 15.98
C SER A 175 5.09 12.72 16.63
N VAL A 176 6.33 12.55 16.16
CA VAL A 176 7.28 11.55 16.65
C VAL A 176 8.23 12.15 17.70
N ILE A 177 8.74 13.37 17.47
CA ILE A 177 9.83 13.95 18.29
C ILE A 177 9.39 15.14 19.16
N GLY A 178 8.22 15.73 18.91
CA GLY A 178 7.78 17.03 19.45
C GLY A 178 7.45 17.07 20.96
N GLY A 179 7.94 16.13 21.76
CA GLY A 179 7.77 16.09 23.22
C GLY A 179 9.02 16.44 24.02
N TYR A 180 10.18 16.58 23.38
CA TYR A 180 11.43 17.05 23.99
C TYR A 180 11.75 18.45 23.45
N ASP A 181 12.52 19.26 24.18
CA ASP A 181 13.03 20.61 23.83
C ASP A 181 13.68 20.70 22.43
N THR A 182 12.87 20.48 21.39
CA THR A 182 13.28 20.39 20.00
C THR A 182 13.25 21.81 19.48
N ASP A 183 14.37 22.29 18.97
CA ASP A 183 14.45 23.61 18.35
C ASP A 183 13.46 23.66 17.16
N ILE A 184 12.28 24.23 17.42
CA ILE A 184 11.14 24.28 16.50
C ILE A 184 11.52 25.00 15.19
N ASN A 185 12.58 25.81 15.22
CA ASN A 185 13.03 26.65 14.11
C ASN A 185 13.43 25.84 12.85
N ALA A 186 14.15 24.72 13.00
CA ALA A 186 14.54 23.89 11.85
C ALA A 186 13.34 23.18 11.20
N LEU A 187 12.29 22.88 11.96
CA LEU A 187 11.08 22.24 11.45
C LEU A 187 10.14 23.27 10.79
N SER A 188 10.13 24.53 11.24
CA SER A 188 9.44 25.61 10.51
C SER A 188 10.07 25.89 9.14
N ASP A 189 11.38 25.70 9.00
CA ASP A 189 12.08 25.95 7.73
C ASP A 189 11.76 24.91 6.63
N ILE A 190 11.14 23.78 6.97
CA ILE A 190 10.63 22.79 5.98
C ILE A 190 9.61 23.43 5.03
N GLU A 191 8.83 24.41 5.50
CA GLU A 191 7.83 25.12 4.68
C GLU A 191 8.42 26.33 3.96
N GLY A 192 9.68 26.68 4.24
CA GLY A 192 10.37 27.82 3.68
C GLY A 192 11.04 27.54 2.33
N TRP A 193 11.76 28.55 1.81
CA TRP A 193 12.43 28.52 0.51
C TRP A 193 13.53 27.44 0.39
N ARG A 194 14.09 26.98 1.52
CA ARG A 194 15.05 25.86 1.61
C ARG A 194 14.39 24.52 1.97
N GLY A 195 13.06 24.45 2.01
CA GLY A 195 12.30 23.37 2.61
C GLY A 195 12.70 21.97 2.18
N GLN A 196 13.02 21.79 0.89
CA GLN A 196 13.49 20.50 0.37
C GLN A 196 14.82 20.05 1.00
N ASN A 197 15.81 20.94 1.08
CA ASN A 197 17.12 20.58 1.61
C ASN A 197 17.05 20.33 3.12
N VAL A 198 16.24 21.13 3.83
CA VAL A 198 15.98 20.96 5.26
C VAL A 198 15.28 19.63 5.53
N ALA A 199 14.26 19.27 4.74
CA ALA A 199 13.58 17.97 4.84
C ALA A 199 14.55 16.79 4.63
N ILE A 200 15.43 16.89 3.64
CA ILE A 200 16.48 15.89 3.36
C ILE A 200 17.44 15.75 4.55
N ALA A 201 17.88 16.88 5.11
CA ALA A 201 18.77 16.90 6.27
C ALA A 201 18.10 16.25 7.50
N ILE A 202 16.85 16.62 7.78
CA ILE A 202 16.08 16.08 8.90
C ILE A 202 15.87 14.57 8.75
N CYS A 203 15.54 14.08 7.55
CA CYS A 203 15.41 12.63 7.31
C CYS A 203 16.72 11.88 7.59
N THR A 204 17.86 12.50 7.31
CA THR A 204 19.18 11.93 7.59
C THR A 204 19.48 11.92 9.09
N LEU A 205 19.25 13.04 9.77
CA LEU A 205 19.52 13.22 11.20
C LEU A 205 18.62 12.35 12.09
N LEU A 206 17.36 12.14 11.69
CA LEU A 206 16.40 11.23 12.35
C LEU A 206 16.54 9.78 11.90
N ASN A 207 17.61 9.46 11.17
CA ASN A 207 17.97 8.14 10.71
C ASN A 207 16.79 7.38 10.08
N VAL A 208 16.06 8.06 9.19
CA VAL A 208 14.89 7.51 8.51
C VAL A 208 15.32 6.28 7.68
N GLY A 209 14.59 5.18 7.83
CA GLY A 209 14.91 3.89 7.18
C GLY A 209 14.24 3.65 5.83
N LEU A 210 13.07 4.24 5.62
CA LEU A 210 12.25 4.12 4.41
C LEU A 210 11.32 5.33 4.35
N VAL A 211 11.17 5.95 3.18
CA VAL A 211 10.12 6.93 2.91
C VAL A 211 9.04 6.28 2.06
N VAL A 212 7.79 6.34 2.51
CA VAL A 212 6.63 5.83 1.77
C VAL A 212 5.73 6.99 1.38
N LEU A 213 5.38 7.09 0.10
CA LEU A 213 4.31 7.95 -0.40
C LEU A 213 3.16 7.07 -0.90
N ASP A 214 2.07 6.98 -0.15
CA ASP A 214 0.91 6.12 -0.46
C ASP A 214 -0.30 6.89 -0.97
N GLY A 215 -1.11 6.24 -1.81
CA GLY A 215 -2.43 6.72 -2.17
C GLY A 215 -2.49 7.63 -3.40
N GLY A 216 -1.48 7.59 -4.28
CA GLY A 216 -1.55 8.28 -5.57
C GLY A 216 -2.69 7.74 -6.43
N GLY A 217 -3.58 8.61 -6.90
CA GLY A 217 -4.65 8.31 -7.85
C GLY A 217 -4.59 9.21 -9.08
N PHE A 218 -5.35 8.88 -10.12
CA PHE A 218 -5.46 9.69 -11.34
C PHE A 218 -5.89 11.13 -11.03
N ALA A 219 -6.81 11.29 -10.06
CA ALA A 219 -7.25 12.61 -9.60
C ALA A 219 -6.10 13.49 -9.09
N ASN A 220 -5.03 12.88 -8.56
CA ASN A 220 -3.88 13.58 -8.00
C ASN A 220 -2.84 14.00 -9.05
N VAL A 221 -2.93 13.49 -10.28
CA VAL A 221 -2.02 13.83 -11.38
C VAL A 221 -2.36 15.22 -11.90
N ASN A 222 -1.38 16.12 -11.81
CA ASN A 222 -1.45 17.52 -12.19
C ASN A 222 -0.06 18.07 -12.57
N GLY A 223 0.02 19.33 -13.03
CA GLY A 223 1.27 20.01 -13.36
C GLY A 223 2.33 20.12 -12.24
N HIS A 224 1.96 19.86 -10.97
CA HIS A 224 2.89 19.87 -9.82
C HIS A 224 3.40 18.48 -9.43
N THR A 225 2.84 17.41 -10.00
CA THR A 225 3.21 16.03 -9.64
C THR A 225 4.68 15.76 -9.94
N ALA A 226 5.22 16.33 -11.01
CA ALA A 226 6.64 16.22 -11.36
C ALA A 226 7.56 16.74 -10.25
N ALA A 227 7.20 17.86 -9.59
CA ALA A 227 7.99 18.41 -8.49
C ALA A 227 8.03 17.49 -7.26
N ILE A 228 6.95 16.77 -6.98
CA ILE A 228 6.89 15.77 -5.90
C ILE A 228 7.86 14.61 -6.21
N LEU A 229 7.80 14.04 -7.42
CA LEU A 229 8.66 12.93 -7.82
C LEU A 229 10.14 13.35 -7.88
N GLN A 230 10.44 14.54 -8.41
CA GLN A 230 11.78 15.10 -8.43
C GLN A 230 12.34 15.28 -7.02
N PHE A 231 11.53 15.76 -6.07
CA PHE A 231 11.95 15.85 -4.68
C PHE A 231 12.24 14.47 -4.07
N LEU A 232 11.38 13.48 -4.28
CA LEU A 232 11.62 12.12 -3.78
C LEU A 232 12.90 11.51 -4.37
N LEU A 233 13.16 11.74 -5.66
CA LEU A 233 14.39 11.32 -6.31
C LEU A 233 15.61 12.02 -5.68
N LYS A 234 15.53 13.33 -5.49
CA LYS A 234 16.57 14.13 -4.82
C LYS A 234 16.81 13.64 -3.39
N LEU A 235 15.76 13.38 -2.62
CA LEU A 235 15.86 12.84 -1.27
C LEU A 235 16.62 11.52 -1.26
N ARG A 236 16.25 10.59 -2.14
CA ARG A 236 16.95 9.30 -2.25
C ARG A 236 18.41 9.47 -2.66
N GLN A 237 18.69 10.32 -3.66
CA GLN A 237 20.04 10.58 -4.16
C GLN A 237 20.96 11.24 -3.14
N HIS A 238 20.41 12.08 -2.26
CA HIS A 238 21.21 12.78 -1.26
C HIS A 238 21.30 12.04 0.07
N THR A 239 20.36 11.18 0.44
CA THR A 239 20.33 10.48 1.75
C THR A 239 20.63 8.98 1.68
N GLY A 240 20.49 8.36 0.50
CA GLY A 240 20.51 6.91 0.35
C GLY A 240 19.30 6.20 0.95
N ILE A 241 18.31 6.94 1.46
CA ILE A 241 17.10 6.38 2.06
C ILE A 241 16.22 5.79 0.95
N PRO A 242 15.83 4.50 1.04
CA PRO A 242 14.90 3.91 0.09
C PRO A 242 13.57 4.66 0.05
N VAL A 243 12.97 4.75 -1.14
CA VAL A 243 11.68 5.38 -1.38
C VAL A 243 10.72 4.34 -1.95
N LEU A 244 9.51 4.27 -1.42
CA LEU A 244 8.42 3.45 -1.94
C LEU A 244 7.24 4.33 -2.31
N ILE A 245 6.84 4.29 -3.59
CA ILE A 245 5.64 4.99 -4.06
C ILE A 245 4.52 3.98 -4.30
N SER A 246 3.34 4.29 -3.77
CA SER A 246 2.13 3.49 -3.99
C SER A 246 1.04 4.32 -4.64
N GLY A 247 0.47 3.79 -5.71
CA GLY A 247 -0.59 4.45 -6.45
C GLY A 247 -1.46 3.48 -7.23
N THR A 248 -2.54 3.99 -7.81
CA THR A 248 -3.35 3.22 -8.75
C THR A 248 -2.56 2.92 -10.02
N SER A 249 -3.00 1.91 -10.78
CA SER A 249 -2.44 1.64 -12.10
C SER A 249 -2.49 2.90 -12.97
N ALA A 250 -3.58 3.68 -12.89
CA ALA A 250 -3.73 4.93 -13.63
C ALA A 250 -2.72 6.00 -13.19
N PHE A 251 -2.51 6.17 -11.87
CA PHE A 251 -1.48 7.06 -11.36
C PHE A 251 -0.09 6.67 -11.87
N MET A 252 0.30 5.40 -11.72
CA MET A 252 1.62 4.94 -12.16
C MET A 252 1.80 5.06 -13.67
N TYR A 253 0.77 4.76 -14.46
CA TYR A 253 0.76 5.01 -15.90
C TYR A 253 0.99 6.50 -16.20
N CYS A 254 0.32 7.42 -15.51
CA CYS A 254 0.54 8.85 -15.72
C CYS A 254 1.95 9.30 -15.34
N THR A 255 2.54 8.70 -14.30
CA THR A 255 3.91 9.05 -13.91
C THR A 255 4.96 8.64 -14.95
N SER A 256 4.68 7.68 -15.84
CA SER A 256 5.64 7.32 -16.90
C SER A 256 5.86 8.44 -17.92
N PHE A 257 4.92 9.38 -18.05
CA PHE A 257 5.07 10.59 -18.89
C PHE A 257 6.12 11.56 -18.34
N MET A 258 6.57 11.38 -17.09
CA MET A 258 7.63 12.19 -16.47
C MET A 258 9.04 11.68 -16.84
N GLY A 259 9.12 10.73 -17.77
CA GLY A 259 10.33 10.28 -18.44
C GLY A 259 11.40 9.76 -17.46
N THR A 260 12.61 10.29 -17.59
CA THR A 260 13.78 9.85 -16.83
C THR A 260 13.65 10.04 -15.33
N THR A 261 12.84 10.99 -14.86
CA THR A 261 12.62 11.20 -13.43
C THR A 261 11.92 9.98 -12.82
N ALA A 262 10.85 9.52 -13.47
CA ALA A 262 10.09 8.36 -13.01
C ALA A 262 10.95 7.09 -13.07
N SER A 263 11.60 6.82 -14.21
CA SER A 263 12.42 5.60 -14.35
C SER A 263 13.57 5.54 -13.35
N ASN A 264 14.21 6.68 -13.06
CA ASN A 264 15.24 6.73 -12.02
C ASN A 264 14.64 6.52 -10.63
N LEU A 265 13.49 7.12 -10.33
CA LEU A 265 12.85 7.03 -9.01
C LEU A 265 12.31 5.64 -8.70
N VAL A 266 11.83 4.90 -9.71
CA VAL A 266 11.26 3.55 -9.56
C VAL A 266 12.18 2.46 -10.15
N ASN A 267 13.48 2.55 -9.85
CA ASN A 267 14.51 1.67 -10.41
C ASN A 267 14.69 0.32 -9.68
N GLY A 268 13.96 0.07 -8.60
CA GLY A 268 14.04 -1.15 -7.81
C GLY A 268 12.87 -2.11 -8.04
N PRO A 269 12.74 -3.15 -7.19
CA PRO A 269 11.65 -4.10 -7.26
C PRO A 269 10.27 -3.44 -7.18
N GLY A 270 9.35 -3.94 -8.00
CA GLY A 270 7.97 -3.50 -8.06
C GLY A 270 6.99 -4.59 -7.67
N LEU A 271 5.81 -4.19 -7.19
CA LEU A 271 4.67 -5.10 -6.99
C LEU A 271 3.44 -4.56 -7.72
N HIS A 272 2.92 -5.36 -8.64
CA HIS A 272 1.65 -5.10 -9.30
C HIS A 272 0.56 -6.00 -8.68
N LEU A 273 -0.42 -5.40 -8.01
CA LEU A 273 -1.56 -6.10 -7.41
C LEU A 273 -2.71 -6.14 -8.41
N ASP A 274 -2.65 -7.12 -9.31
CA ASP A 274 -3.70 -7.37 -10.30
C ASP A 274 -4.95 -8.02 -9.71
N PRO A 275 -6.14 -7.77 -10.31
CA PRO A 275 -7.32 -8.55 -10.02
C PRO A 275 -7.02 -10.05 -10.15
N ILE A 276 -7.41 -10.82 -9.13
CA ILE A 276 -7.13 -12.26 -9.09
C ILE A 276 -7.92 -12.93 -10.22
N PRO A 277 -7.31 -13.83 -11.01
CA PRO A 277 -7.99 -14.48 -12.13
C PRO A 277 -9.23 -15.27 -11.73
N LYS A 278 -10.15 -15.44 -12.68
CA LYS A 278 -11.36 -16.27 -12.54
C LYS A 278 -10.99 -17.67 -12.05
N PRO A 279 -11.74 -18.25 -11.09
CA PRO A 279 -11.52 -19.64 -10.70
C PRO A 279 -11.67 -20.55 -11.92
N ALA A 280 -10.76 -21.52 -12.05
CA ALA A 280 -10.89 -22.58 -13.04
C ALA A 280 -12.23 -23.33 -12.82
N PRO A 281 -12.97 -23.67 -13.89
CA PRO A 281 -14.20 -24.41 -13.78
C PRO A 281 -13.95 -25.76 -13.11
N LEU A 282 -14.95 -26.26 -12.39
CA LEU A 282 -14.93 -27.62 -11.84
C LEU A 282 -14.97 -28.60 -13.01
N VAL A 283 -13.98 -29.51 -13.09
CA VAL A 283 -13.96 -30.61 -14.06
C VAL A 283 -14.47 -31.86 -13.34
N ASP A 284 -15.55 -32.47 -13.84
CA ASP A 284 -16.13 -33.73 -13.34
C ASP A 284 -16.42 -33.77 -11.82
N GLY A 285 -16.82 -32.65 -11.23
CA GLY A 285 -17.12 -32.55 -9.79
C GLY A 285 -15.90 -32.70 -8.87
N VAL A 286 -14.70 -32.93 -9.44
CA VAL A 286 -13.44 -33.03 -8.70
C VAL A 286 -12.73 -31.69 -8.76
N VAL A 287 -12.56 -31.06 -7.61
CA VAL A 287 -11.77 -29.83 -7.49
C VAL A 287 -10.32 -30.14 -7.92
N PRO A 288 -9.79 -29.52 -8.99
CA PRO A 288 -8.40 -29.72 -9.36
C PRO A 288 -7.49 -29.39 -8.17
N LYS A 289 -6.56 -30.30 -7.83
CA LYS A 289 -5.65 -30.17 -6.67
C LYS A 289 -4.81 -28.87 -6.67
N ALA A 290 -4.72 -28.18 -7.81
CA ALA A 290 -4.20 -26.82 -7.89
C ALA A 290 -5.26 -25.82 -7.40
N ARG A 291 -5.38 -25.65 -6.08
CA ARG A 291 -6.22 -24.62 -5.45
C ARG A 291 -5.79 -23.23 -5.96
N GLY A 292 -6.45 -22.70 -6.98
CA GLY A 292 -6.18 -21.35 -7.49
C GLY A 292 -6.33 -20.29 -6.39
N VAL A 293 -5.55 -19.20 -6.48
CA VAL A 293 -5.48 -18.13 -5.47
C VAL A 293 -6.87 -17.61 -5.09
N TRP A 294 -7.78 -17.45 -6.05
CA TRP A 294 -9.16 -17.00 -5.80
C TRP A 294 -9.90 -17.89 -4.80
N ARG A 295 -9.92 -19.20 -5.02
CA ARG A 295 -10.60 -20.15 -4.12
C ARG A 295 -9.98 -20.13 -2.72
N GLN A 296 -8.66 -19.97 -2.62
CA GLN A 296 -7.98 -19.85 -1.31
C GLN A 296 -8.45 -18.61 -0.55
N VAL A 297 -8.52 -17.46 -1.22
CA VAL A 297 -8.98 -16.21 -0.62
C VAL A 297 -10.44 -16.27 -0.20
N VAL A 298 -11.32 -16.81 -1.05
CA VAL A 298 -12.75 -16.97 -0.74
C VAL A 298 -12.96 -17.90 0.45
N THR A 299 -12.28 -19.05 0.45
CA THR A 299 -12.33 -20.01 1.57
C THR A 299 -11.83 -19.38 2.86
N TRP A 300 -10.74 -18.63 2.78
CA TRP A 300 -10.19 -17.92 3.93
C TRP A 300 -11.21 -16.88 4.46
N LEU A 301 -11.79 -16.02 3.63
CA LEU A 301 -12.80 -15.04 4.07
C LEU A 301 -14.07 -15.67 4.65
N TRP A 302 -14.46 -16.86 4.18
CA TRP A 302 -15.53 -17.63 4.82
C TRP A 302 -15.16 -18.02 6.25
N GLN A 303 -13.96 -18.56 6.44
CA GLN A 303 -13.45 -19.01 7.74
C GLN A 303 -13.16 -17.88 8.73
N GLU A 304 -12.92 -16.68 8.23
CA GLU A 304 -12.68 -15.47 9.01
C GLU A 304 -13.97 -14.83 9.55
N GLY A 305 -15.13 -15.44 9.33
CA GLY A 305 -16.39 -15.01 9.90
C GLY A 305 -16.64 -15.45 11.34
N VAL A 306 -17.86 -15.17 11.80
CA VAL A 306 -18.37 -15.53 13.14
C VAL A 306 -19.42 -16.66 13.08
N LEU A 307 -19.54 -17.31 11.91
CA LEU A 307 -20.51 -18.36 11.69
C LEU A 307 -20.20 -19.61 12.54
N PRO A 308 -21.24 -20.39 12.91
CA PRO A 308 -21.05 -21.68 13.55
C PRO A 308 -20.25 -22.66 12.67
N GLU A 309 -19.59 -23.63 13.29
CA GLU A 309 -18.74 -24.61 12.59
C GLU A 309 -19.52 -25.52 11.62
N HIS A 310 -20.81 -25.74 11.86
CA HIS A 310 -21.68 -26.52 10.98
C HIS A 310 -22.14 -25.74 9.73
N CYS A 311 -21.86 -24.44 9.64
CA CYS A 311 -22.20 -23.64 8.48
C CYS A 311 -21.12 -23.84 7.39
N GLU A 312 -21.36 -24.81 6.52
CA GLU A 312 -20.45 -25.14 5.43
C GLU A 312 -20.50 -24.10 4.31
N MET A 313 -19.33 -23.76 3.76
CA MET A 313 -19.25 -22.89 2.59
C MET A 313 -19.80 -23.63 1.36
N PRO A 314 -20.76 -23.05 0.60
CA PRO A 314 -21.18 -23.64 -0.66
C PRO A 314 -19.99 -23.81 -1.62
N ALA A 315 -19.85 -25.00 -2.23
CA ALA A 315 -18.72 -25.31 -3.10
C ALA A 315 -18.60 -24.37 -4.32
N ALA A 316 -19.75 -23.88 -4.81
CA ALA A 316 -19.85 -22.94 -5.93
C ALA A 316 -19.76 -21.46 -5.51
N LEU A 317 -19.64 -21.15 -4.21
CA LEU A 317 -19.51 -19.77 -3.72
C LEU A 317 -18.38 -19.00 -4.43
N PRO A 318 -17.16 -19.55 -4.64
CA PRO A 318 -16.09 -18.84 -5.34
C PRO A 318 -16.49 -18.34 -6.73
N GLU A 319 -17.28 -19.11 -7.47
CA GLU A 319 -17.79 -18.77 -8.80
C GLU A 319 -18.84 -17.65 -8.70
N TRP A 320 -19.81 -17.78 -7.78
CA TRP A 320 -20.87 -16.80 -7.57
C TRP A 320 -20.31 -15.41 -7.24
N VAL A 321 -19.33 -15.34 -6.33
CA VAL A 321 -18.77 -14.05 -5.90
C VAL A 321 -17.82 -13.43 -6.92
N TYR A 322 -17.27 -14.22 -7.85
CA TYR A 322 -16.37 -13.69 -8.88
C TYR A 322 -17.10 -12.73 -9.81
N GLY A 323 -18.32 -13.08 -10.25
CA GLY A 323 -19.12 -12.23 -11.15
C GLY A 323 -19.45 -10.85 -10.53
N ALA A 324 -19.59 -10.78 -9.21
CA ALA A 324 -19.83 -9.51 -8.52
C ALA A 324 -18.55 -8.67 -8.34
N THR A 325 -17.41 -9.31 -8.15
CA THR A 325 -16.19 -8.67 -7.64
C THR A 325 -15.07 -8.54 -8.66
N PHE A 326 -15.14 -9.25 -9.79
CA PHE A 326 -14.15 -9.23 -10.87
C PHE A 326 -12.71 -9.42 -10.35
N GLY A 327 -12.51 -10.34 -9.40
CA GLY A 327 -11.19 -10.65 -8.85
C GLY A 327 -10.64 -9.64 -7.83
N ARG A 328 -11.43 -8.64 -7.41
CA ARG A 328 -10.97 -7.59 -6.49
C ARG A 328 -11.10 -7.96 -5.03
N PHE A 329 -9.97 -7.97 -4.35
CA PHE A 329 -9.91 -8.30 -2.92
C PHE A 329 -10.79 -7.39 -2.06
N GLY A 330 -10.73 -6.07 -2.22
CA GLY A 330 -11.49 -5.15 -1.37
C GLY A 330 -13.00 -5.16 -1.64
N TRP A 331 -13.46 -5.50 -2.85
CA TRP A 331 -14.88 -5.74 -3.12
C TRP A 331 -15.32 -7.07 -2.51
N LEU A 332 -14.48 -8.09 -2.60
CA LEU A 332 -14.72 -9.38 -1.99
C LEU A 332 -14.86 -9.26 -0.46
N VAL A 333 -13.97 -8.53 0.22
CA VAL A 333 -14.05 -8.28 1.66
C VAL A 333 -15.35 -7.57 2.05
N GLN A 334 -15.77 -6.54 1.29
CA GLN A 334 -17.02 -5.82 1.54
C GLN A 334 -18.24 -6.72 1.37
N GLY A 335 -18.29 -7.52 0.29
CA GLY A 335 -19.36 -8.48 0.04
C GLY A 335 -19.42 -9.58 1.09
N PHE A 336 -18.27 -10.12 1.52
CA PHE A 336 -18.20 -11.11 2.59
C PHE A 336 -18.65 -10.56 3.94
N ARG A 337 -18.28 -9.32 4.28
CA ARG A 337 -18.80 -8.67 5.49
C ARG A 337 -20.33 -8.63 5.46
N ALA A 338 -20.91 -8.20 4.34
CA ALA A 338 -22.37 -8.15 4.20
C ALA A 338 -23.00 -9.55 4.25
N LEU A 339 -22.39 -10.55 3.59
CA LEU A 339 -22.83 -11.93 3.62
C LEU A 339 -22.85 -12.51 5.03
N HIS A 340 -21.77 -12.33 5.79
CA HIS A 340 -21.69 -12.80 7.18
C HIS A 340 -22.73 -12.11 8.06
N VAL A 341 -22.96 -10.80 7.90
CA VAL A 341 -24.03 -10.10 8.63
C VAL A 341 -25.40 -10.69 8.29
N THR A 342 -25.71 -10.88 7.00
CA THR A 342 -26.99 -11.47 6.59
C THR A 342 -27.19 -12.86 7.15
N LEU A 343 -26.16 -13.72 7.11
CA LEU A 343 -26.22 -15.07 7.66
C LEU A 343 -26.45 -15.06 9.17
N VAL A 344 -25.87 -14.10 9.91
CA VAL A 344 -26.13 -13.94 11.35
C VAL A 344 -27.56 -13.48 11.63
N THR A 345 -28.11 -12.57 10.82
CA THR A 345 -29.47 -12.03 11.00
C THR A 345 -30.57 -12.94 10.45
N THR A 346 -30.24 -13.90 9.59
CA THR A 346 -31.18 -14.80 8.93
C THR A 346 -30.67 -16.25 9.06
N PRO A 347 -30.85 -16.88 10.23
CA PRO A 347 -30.28 -18.20 10.52
C PRO A 347 -30.73 -19.31 9.56
N GLU A 348 -31.90 -19.16 8.92
CA GLU A 348 -32.42 -20.12 7.94
C GLU A 348 -31.48 -20.26 6.73
N MET A 349 -30.74 -19.20 6.37
CA MET A 349 -29.77 -19.22 5.28
C MET A 349 -28.48 -19.98 5.63
N GLN A 350 -28.26 -20.32 6.90
CA GLN A 350 -27.10 -21.12 7.35
C GLN A 350 -27.29 -22.62 7.07
N GLN A 351 -28.53 -23.06 6.79
CA GLN A 351 -28.84 -24.46 6.51
C GLN A 351 -28.33 -24.88 5.13
N PRO A 352 -27.86 -26.13 4.97
CA PRO A 352 -27.41 -26.63 3.67
C PRO A 352 -28.46 -26.44 2.57
N GLY A 353 -28.05 -25.86 1.44
CA GLY A 353 -28.91 -25.64 0.28
C GLY A 353 -29.79 -24.38 0.30
N HIS A 354 -29.85 -23.65 1.42
CA HIS A 354 -30.68 -22.43 1.53
C HIS A 354 -29.98 -21.16 1.02
N LEU A 355 -28.64 -21.12 1.08
CA LEU A 355 -27.86 -20.04 0.49
C LEU A 355 -27.70 -20.25 -1.02
N THR A 356 -28.44 -19.51 -1.82
CA THR A 356 -28.44 -19.60 -3.29
C THR A 356 -27.54 -18.55 -3.95
N GLU A 357 -27.20 -18.79 -5.23
CA GLU A 357 -26.45 -17.83 -6.05
C GLU A 357 -27.14 -16.46 -6.12
N ASP A 358 -28.45 -16.43 -6.33
CA ASP A 358 -29.22 -15.19 -6.41
C ASP A 358 -29.18 -14.39 -5.11
N ALA A 359 -29.32 -15.06 -3.96
CA ALA A 359 -29.22 -14.42 -2.66
C ALA A 359 -27.82 -13.80 -2.44
N VAL A 360 -26.76 -14.56 -2.72
CA VAL A 360 -25.37 -14.08 -2.61
C VAL A 360 -25.13 -12.89 -3.54
N ARG A 361 -25.60 -12.97 -4.79
CA ARG A 361 -25.48 -11.88 -5.77
C ARG A 361 -26.15 -10.61 -5.27
N GLN A 362 -27.39 -10.68 -4.79
CA GLN A 362 -28.13 -9.52 -4.28
C GLN A 362 -27.43 -8.88 -3.07
N ILE A 363 -26.93 -9.71 -2.14
CA ILE A 363 -26.17 -9.22 -0.98
C ILE A 363 -24.91 -8.46 -1.43
N PHE A 364 -24.15 -9.04 -2.36
CA PHE A 364 -22.93 -8.41 -2.88
C PHE A 364 -23.24 -7.14 -3.68
N GLU A 365 -24.28 -7.13 -4.50
CA GLU A 365 -24.69 -5.94 -5.27
C GLU A 365 -25.07 -4.79 -4.35
N ARG A 366 -25.85 -5.07 -3.29
CA ARG A 366 -26.20 -4.06 -2.27
C ARG A 366 -24.96 -3.55 -1.55
N ALA A 367 -24.04 -4.44 -1.15
CA ALA A 367 -22.80 -4.05 -0.49
C ALA A 367 -21.90 -3.19 -1.39
N LEU A 368 -21.93 -3.44 -2.70
CA LEU A 368 -21.08 -2.78 -3.70
C LEU A 368 -21.80 -1.68 -4.48
N GLN A 369 -22.93 -1.15 -3.97
CA GLN A 369 -23.74 -0.15 -4.68
C GLN A 369 -22.96 1.09 -5.10
N LEU A 370 -22.03 1.56 -4.25
CA LEU A 370 -21.16 2.72 -4.53
C LEU A 370 -20.10 2.43 -5.61
N HIS A 371 -19.92 1.16 -5.98
CA HIS A 371 -18.97 0.72 -7.00
C HIS A 371 -19.64 0.34 -8.31
N THR A 372 -20.96 0.56 -8.47
CA THR A 372 -21.72 0.23 -9.68
C THR A 372 -21.11 0.84 -10.95
N GLY A 373 -20.67 2.10 -10.87
CA GLY A 373 -20.00 2.78 -11.99
C GLY A 373 -18.69 2.10 -12.40
N ALA A 374 -17.82 1.81 -11.42
CA ALA A 374 -16.55 1.13 -11.65
C ALA A 374 -16.74 -0.30 -12.18
N ARG A 375 -17.67 -1.07 -11.58
CA ARG A 375 -18.03 -2.43 -12.04
C ARG A 375 -18.53 -2.42 -13.48
N SER A 376 -19.40 -1.46 -13.81
CA SER A 376 -19.93 -1.29 -15.18
C SER A 376 -18.83 -0.91 -16.18
N ALA A 377 -17.90 -0.04 -15.79
CA ALA A 377 -16.77 0.35 -16.64
C ALA A 377 -15.84 -0.83 -16.94
N ILE A 378 -15.57 -1.68 -15.94
CA ILE A 378 -14.77 -2.91 -16.13
C ILE A 378 -15.47 -3.89 -17.06
N ALA A 379 -16.75 -4.17 -16.85
CA ALA A 379 -17.51 -5.09 -17.70
C ALA A 379 -17.51 -4.63 -19.18
N ARG A 380 -17.79 -3.34 -19.44
CA ARG A 380 -17.80 -2.78 -20.80
C ARG A 380 -16.45 -2.85 -21.50
N THR A 381 -15.37 -2.61 -20.76
CA THR A 381 -14.01 -2.63 -21.33
C THR A 381 -13.48 -4.05 -21.58
N GLN A 382 -14.10 -5.09 -21.00
CA GLN A 382 -13.80 -6.49 -21.30
C GLN A 382 -14.45 -6.96 -22.61
N GLU A 383 -15.64 -6.47 -22.96
CA GLU A 383 -16.43 -6.97 -24.08
C GLU A 383 -16.23 -6.18 -25.38
N VAL A 384 -16.43 -4.85 -25.38
CA VAL A 384 -16.28 -3.99 -26.57
C VAL A 384 -15.92 -2.57 -26.15
N VAL A 385 -14.75 -2.07 -26.57
CA VAL A 385 -14.41 -0.65 -26.38
C VAL A 385 -15.17 0.15 -27.44
N SER A 386 -16.11 1.00 -27.01
CA SER A 386 -16.87 1.90 -27.89
C SER A 386 -16.72 3.34 -27.43
N GLY A 387 -16.72 4.30 -28.36
CA GLY A 387 -16.56 5.73 -28.06
C GLY A 387 -17.60 6.28 -27.07
N LYS A 388 -18.80 5.69 -27.03
CA LYS A 388 -19.87 6.04 -26.07
C LYS A 388 -19.50 5.72 -24.60
N GLY A 389 -18.46 4.92 -24.37
CA GLY A 389 -17.96 4.54 -23.05
C GLY A 389 -16.87 5.44 -22.45
N LYS A 390 -16.29 6.37 -23.24
CA LYS A 390 -15.12 7.17 -22.85
C LYS A 390 -15.26 7.84 -21.48
N LEU A 391 -16.34 8.59 -21.27
CA LEU A 391 -16.55 9.31 -20.01
C LEU A 391 -16.68 8.38 -18.80
N ALA A 392 -17.32 7.22 -18.96
CA ALA A 392 -17.47 6.25 -17.88
C ALA A 392 -16.12 5.60 -17.52
N VAL A 393 -15.28 5.33 -18.53
CA VAL A 393 -13.91 4.82 -18.36
C VAL A 393 -13.04 5.86 -17.67
N LEU A 394 -13.04 7.11 -18.16
CA LEU A 394 -12.24 8.21 -17.59
C LEU A 394 -12.62 8.54 -16.13
N LYS A 395 -13.91 8.48 -15.77
CA LYS A 395 -14.36 8.69 -14.38
C LYS A 395 -13.94 7.56 -13.42
N ASN A 396 -13.56 6.40 -13.93
CA ASN A 396 -13.26 5.21 -13.13
C ASN A 396 -11.84 4.68 -13.37
N LEU A 397 -10.91 5.49 -13.91
CA LEU A 397 -9.54 5.05 -14.27
C LEU A 397 -8.79 4.38 -13.13
N ASP A 398 -8.94 4.92 -11.91
CA ASP A 398 -8.33 4.36 -10.71
C ASP A 398 -8.80 2.93 -10.40
N HIS A 399 -9.96 2.54 -10.93
CA HIS A 399 -10.50 1.19 -10.84
C HIS A 399 -10.17 0.34 -12.06
N LEU A 400 -9.36 0.75 -13.03
CA LEU A 400 -9.06 -0.10 -14.19
C LEU A 400 -7.72 -0.84 -14.00
N PRO A 401 -7.63 -2.14 -14.36
CA PRO A 401 -6.35 -2.85 -14.42
C PRO A 401 -5.42 -2.29 -15.49
N ALA A 402 -4.11 -2.36 -15.24
CA ALA A 402 -3.09 -1.81 -16.13
C ALA A 402 -3.16 -2.38 -17.55
N ALA A 403 -3.49 -3.66 -17.70
CA ALA A 403 -3.67 -4.31 -19.00
C ALA A 403 -4.73 -3.61 -19.91
N LEU A 404 -5.66 -2.84 -19.34
CA LEU A 404 -6.60 -2.07 -20.15
C LEU A 404 -5.99 -0.80 -20.74
N PHE A 405 -4.91 -0.27 -20.16
CA PHE A 405 -4.23 0.93 -20.67
C PHE A 405 -3.35 0.64 -21.88
N GLU A 406 -3.07 -0.64 -22.16
CA GLU A 406 -2.43 -1.12 -23.38
C GLU A 406 -3.41 -1.21 -24.57
N LYS A 407 -4.72 -1.12 -24.32
CA LYS A 407 -5.71 -1.11 -25.40
C LYS A 407 -5.64 0.24 -26.15
N PRO A 408 -5.42 0.27 -27.47
CA PRO A 408 -5.16 1.51 -28.22
C PRO A 408 -6.16 2.65 -27.96
N GLN A 409 -7.45 2.32 -27.89
CA GLN A 409 -8.48 3.33 -27.70
C GLN A 409 -8.54 3.86 -26.25
N VAL A 410 -8.23 3.04 -25.25
CA VAL A 410 -8.16 3.48 -23.85
C VAL A 410 -6.89 4.31 -23.63
N HIS A 411 -5.80 3.88 -24.25
CA HIS A 411 -4.52 4.60 -24.31
C HIS A 411 -4.71 6.02 -24.87
N GLU A 412 -5.33 6.16 -26.03
CA GLU A 412 -5.65 7.46 -26.64
C GLU A 412 -6.45 8.37 -25.71
N TRP A 413 -7.50 7.83 -25.05
CA TRP A 413 -8.30 8.61 -24.11
C TRP A 413 -7.51 9.05 -22.88
N LEU A 414 -6.58 8.23 -22.40
CA LEU A 414 -5.71 8.55 -21.29
C LEU A 414 -4.71 9.64 -21.65
N ASP A 415 -4.08 9.53 -22.80
CA ASP A 415 -3.09 10.51 -23.26
C ASP A 415 -3.73 11.89 -23.41
N GLU A 416 -4.90 11.98 -24.04
CA GLU A 416 -5.68 13.23 -24.11
C GLU A 416 -6.01 13.79 -22.71
N ALA A 417 -6.45 12.92 -21.80
CA ALA A 417 -6.82 13.33 -20.44
C ALA A 417 -5.61 13.81 -19.63
N ILE A 418 -4.44 13.20 -19.83
CA ILE A 418 -3.18 13.57 -19.16
C ILE A 418 -2.68 14.91 -19.70
N LEU A 419 -2.68 15.10 -21.02
CA LEU A 419 -2.25 16.34 -21.67
C LEU A 419 -3.12 17.55 -21.26
N SER A 420 -4.37 17.34 -20.87
CA SER A 420 -5.21 18.42 -20.32
C SER A 420 -4.91 18.82 -18.87
N ARG A 421 -4.09 18.03 -18.15
CA ARG A 421 -3.85 18.15 -16.70
C ARG A 421 -2.41 18.55 -16.33
N ILE A 422 -1.46 18.30 -17.22
CA ILE A 422 -0.05 18.70 -17.13
C ILE A 422 0.12 19.98 -17.94
#